data_AF-A0A7X6UXG8-F1
#
_entry.id   AF-A0A7X6UXG8-F1
#
_cell.length_a   1.000
_cell.length_b   1.000
_cell.length_c   1.000
_cell.angle_alpha   90.00
_cell.angle_beta   90.00
_cell.angle_gamma   90.00
#
_symmetry.space_group_name_H-M   'P 1'
#
loop_
_entity.id
_entity.type
_entity.pdbx_description
1 polymer ?
#
loop_
_entity_poly.entity_id
_entity_poly.type
_entity_poly.pdbx_seq_one_letter_code
_entity_poly.pdbx_strand_id
1 'polypeptide(L)'
;MQEYIPLIFFVFLGAFIASAAIITGFLLSYRTKESIHKHLTYECGVDLFGTARIQFKVGYYLYALLFLIFDIEALFLFPAVRIFNKVATGQHPHISPTVIFIELGLFITVVVCGLAYAWRKGALQWE
;
A
#
# COMPACT_ATOMS: atom_id res chain seq x y z
N MET A 1 -11.86 18.20 15.47
CA MET A 1 -12.76 18.38 14.30
C MET A 1 -12.23 19.44 13.33
N GLN A 2 -11.85 20.63 13.80
CA GLN A 2 -11.28 21.67 12.92
C GLN A 2 -10.00 21.23 12.18
N GLU A 3 -9.18 20.37 12.80
CA GLU A 3 -7.95 19.81 12.18
C GLU A 3 -8.21 18.89 10.98
N TYR A 4 -9.42 18.32 10.84
CA TYR A 4 -9.77 17.47 9.69
C TYR A 4 -10.27 18.28 8.49
N ILE A 5 -10.65 19.54 8.69
CA ILE A 5 -11.15 20.41 7.61
C ILE A 5 -10.06 20.64 6.54
N PRO A 6 -8.81 21.00 6.90
CA PRO A 6 -7.72 21.11 5.94
C PRO A 6 -7.45 19.81 5.18
N LEU A 7 -7.47 18.66 5.87
CA LEU A 7 -7.23 17.35 5.25
C LEU A 7 -8.25 17.08 4.15
N ILE A 8 -9.53 17.21 4.48
CA ILE A 8 -10.63 16.99 3.53
C ILE A 8 -10.51 17.97 2.36
N PHE A 9 -10.24 19.25 2.64
CA PHE A 9 -10.02 20.26 1.61
C PHE A 9 -8.89 19.89 0.65
N PHE A 10 -7.74 19.43 1.15
CA PHE A 10 -6.61 19.02 0.32
C PHE A 10 -6.93 17.80 -0.56
N VAL A 11 -7.66 16.82 -0.03
CA VAL A 11 -8.11 15.66 -0.81
C VAL A 11 -9.00 16.10 -1.98
N PHE A 12 -9.99 16.97 -1.71
CA PHE A 12 -10.87 17.49 -2.76
C PHE A 12 -10.15 18.39 -3.75
N LEU A 13 -9.25 19.25 -3.28
CA LEU A 13 -8.45 20.11 -4.14
C LEU A 13 -7.55 19.28 -5.08
N GLY A 14 -6.89 18.23 -4.56
CA GLY A 14 -6.09 17.32 -5.37
C GLY A 14 -6.93 16.60 -6.43
N ALA A 15 -8.08 16.05 -6.04
CA ALA A 15 -9.01 15.41 -6.97
C ALA A 15 -9.55 16.41 -8.02
N PHE A 16 -9.83 17.64 -7.62
CA PHE A 16 -10.27 18.72 -8.52
C PHE A 16 -9.18 19.07 -9.54
N ILE A 17 -7.93 19.25 -9.11
CA ILE A 17 -6.83 19.56 -10.03
C ILE A 17 -6.60 18.41 -11.01
N ALA A 18 -6.58 17.15 -10.53
CA ALA A 18 -6.39 15.98 -11.39
C ALA A 18 -7.53 15.83 -12.41
N SER A 19 -8.79 15.98 -11.98
CA SER A 19 -9.94 15.93 -12.89
C SER A 19 -9.96 17.11 -13.87
N ALA A 20 -9.66 18.33 -13.43
CA ALA A 20 -9.56 19.50 -14.28
C ALA A 20 -8.49 19.32 -15.37
N ALA A 21 -7.34 18.73 -15.04
CA ALA A 21 -6.29 18.42 -16.02
C ALA A 21 -6.78 17.41 -17.07
N ILE A 22 -7.44 16.33 -16.64
CA ILE A 22 -8.02 15.33 -17.54
C ILE A 22 -9.11 15.93 -18.44
N ILE A 23 -10.03 16.72 -17.87
CA ILE A 23 -11.12 17.38 -18.61
C ILE A 23 -10.56 18.37 -19.62
N THR A 24 -9.59 19.19 -19.22
CA THR A 24 -8.94 20.16 -20.11
C THR A 24 -8.25 19.44 -21.26
N GLY A 25 -7.52 18.35 -20.99
CA GLY A 25 -6.94 17.50 -22.02
C GLY A 25 -7.98 16.91 -22.96
N PHE A 26 -9.10 16.42 -22.43
CA PHE A 26 -10.20 15.86 -23.22
C PHE A 26 -10.93 16.89 -24.10
N LEU A 27 -11.08 18.13 -23.61
CA LEU A 27 -11.72 19.24 -24.32
C LEU A 27 -10.81 19.84 -25.40
N LEU A 28 -9.51 19.99 -25.11
CA LEU A 28 -8.54 20.56 -26.04
C LEU A 28 -7.97 19.55 -27.04
N SER A 29 -8.14 18.25 -26.81
CA SER A 29 -7.61 17.21 -27.69
C SER A 29 -8.17 17.33 -29.11
N TYR A 30 -7.28 17.34 -30.09
CA TYR A 30 -7.65 17.20 -31.49
C TYR A 30 -8.26 15.82 -31.75
N ARG A 31 -9.48 15.78 -32.30
CA ARG A 31 -10.20 14.53 -32.58
C ARG A 31 -10.13 14.21 -34.08
N THR A 32 -9.31 13.23 -34.43
CA THR A 32 -9.33 12.60 -35.75
C THR A 32 -10.55 11.68 -35.89
N LYS A 33 -10.99 11.40 -37.12
CA LYS A 33 -12.06 10.42 -37.39
C LYS A 33 -11.79 9.11 -36.66
N GLU A 34 -12.82 8.58 -36.02
CA GLU A 34 -12.79 7.28 -35.37
C GLU A 34 -12.39 6.21 -36.39
N SER A 35 -11.30 5.50 -36.12
CA SER A 35 -10.78 4.41 -36.95
C SER A 35 -10.63 3.18 -36.08
N ILE A 36 -11.01 2.03 -36.61
CA ILE A 36 -10.89 0.73 -35.92
C ILE A 36 -9.44 0.54 -35.47
N HIS A 37 -8.46 0.90 -36.30
CA HIS A 37 -7.03 0.76 -35.99
C HIS A 37 -6.54 1.63 -34.84
N LYS A 38 -7.23 2.72 -34.49
CA LYS A 38 -6.85 3.59 -33.36
C LYS A 38 -7.16 2.94 -32.01
N HIS A 39 -8.14 2.04 -31.98
CA HIS A 39 -8.61 1.34 -30.76
C HIS A 39 -8.08 -0.08 -30.65
N LEU A 40 -7.30 -0.55 -31.64
CA LEU A 40 -6.63 -1.84 -31.54
C LEU A 40 -5.57 -1.81 -30.45
N THR A 41 -5.47 -2.91 -29.71
CA THR A 41 -4.39 -3.11 -28.76
C THR A 41 -3.04 -3.06 -29.49
N TYR A 42 -2.05 -2.44 -28.85
CA TYR A 42 -0.74 -2.25 -29.45
C TYR A 42 0.00 -3.58 -29.59
N GLU A 43 0.19 -4.04 -30.82
CA GLU A 43 1.08 -5.15 -31.19
C GLU A 43 1.64 -4.94 -32.60
N CYS A 44 2.11 -3.72 -32.92
CA CYS A 44 2.66 -3.36 -34.25
C CYS A 44 1.76 -3.72 -35.46
N GLY A 45 0.44 -3.75 -35.27
CA GLY A 45 -0.52 -4.13 -36.33
C GLY A 45 -0.65 -5.64 -36.56
N VAL A 46 -0.06 -6.46 -35.68
CA VAL A 46 -0.24 -7.91 -35.63
C VAL A 46 -1.51 -8.21 -34.84
N ASP A 47 -2.27 -9.23 -35.27
CA ASP A 47 -3.42 -9.70 -34.53
C ASP A 47 -2.98 -10.31 -33.19
N LEU A 48 -3.72 -10.01 -32.13
CA LEU A 48 -3.44 -10.50 -30.78
C LEU A 48 -3.38 -12.02 -30.76
N PHE A 49 -2.26 -12.57 -30.28
CA PHE A 49 -2.16 -14.01 -30.05
C PHE A 49 -2.72 -14.37 -28.67
N GLY A 50 -3.88 -15.02 -28.66
CA GLY A 50 -4.50 -15.55 -27.44
C GLY A 50 -5.22 -14.50 -26.60
N THR A 51 -5.51 -14.84 -25.35
CA THR A 51 -6.29 -13.99 -24.44
C THR A 51 -5.38 -13.32 -23.41
N ALA A 52 -5.66 -12.08 -23.04
CA ALA A 52 -4.96 -11.39 -21.94
C ALA A 52 -5.23 -12.00 -20.54
N ARG A 53 -6.15 -12.96 -20.43
CA ARG A 53 -6.50 -13.64 -19.17
C ARG A 53 -5.64 -14.89 -18.97
N ILE A 54 -4.36 -14.67 -18.72
CA ILE A 54 -3.42 -15.73 -18.33
C ILE A 54 -3.25 -15.75 -16.81
N GLN A 55 -2.78 -16.88 -16.29
CA GLN A 55 -2.36 -16.96 -14.89
C GLN A 55 -1.01 -16.24 -14.75
N PHE A 56 -1.01 -15.13 -14.03
CA PHE A 56 0.22 -14.44 -13.66
C PHE A 56 1.01 -15.24 -12.61
N LYS A 57 2.30 -14.94 -12.47
CA LYS A 57 3.17 -15.61 -11.48
C LYS A 57 2.54 -15.52 -10.08
N VAL A 58 2.46 -16.65 -9.38
CA VAL A 58 1.91 -16.73 -8.00
C VAL A 58 2.68 -15.85 -7.01
N GLY A 59 3.92 -15.48 -7.33
CA GLY A 59 4.74 -14.57 -6.52
C GLY A 59 4.06 -13.24 -6.16
N TYR A 60 3.26 -12.65 -7.08
CA TYR A 60 2.52 -11.41 -6.78
C TYR A 60 1.52 -11.59 -5.63
N TYR A 61 0.85 -12.75 -5.60
CA TYR A 61 -0.09 -13.08 -4.53
C TYR A 61 0.62 -13.29 -3.20
N LEU A 62 1.73 -14.03 -3.19
CA LEU A 62 2.52 -14.27 -1.97
C LEU A 62 3.08 -12.96 -1.41
N TYR A 63 3.53 -12.05 -2.28
CA TYR A 63 4.00 -10.73 -1.87
C TYR A 63 2.88 -9.89 -1.26
N ALA A 64 1.71 -9.82 -1.90
CA ALA A 64 0.56 -9.08 -1.37
C ALA A 64 0.10 -9.63 -0.02
N LEU A 65 0.06 -10.96 0.13
CA LEU A 65 -0.28 -11.61 1.40
C LEU A 65 0.74 -11.29 2.49
N LEU A 66 2.03 -11.38 2.17
CA LEU A 66 3.11 -11.05 3.12
C LEU A 66 3.06 -9.57 3.54
N PHE A 67 2.85 -8.66 2.58
CA PHE A 67 2.67 -7.23 2.84
C PHE A 67 1.47 -6.97 3.77
N LEU A 68 0.33 -7.61 3.51
CA LEU A 68 -0.87 -7.46 4.34
C LEU A 68 -0.63 -7.91 5.79
N ILE A 69 0.09 -9.01 5.99
CA ILE A 69 0.44 -9.50 7.33
C ILE A 69 1.32 -8.48 8.05
N PHE A 70 2.37 -7.97 7.40
CA PHE A 70 3.24 -6.94 7.98
C PHE A 70 2.51 -5.62 8.28
N ASP A 71 1.55 -5.21 7.43
CA ASP A 71 0.76 -4.00 7.63
C ASP A 71 -0.13 -4.10 8.88
N ILE A 72 -0.75 -5.27 9.08
CA ILE A 72 -1.52 -5.56 10.30
C ILE A 72 -0.62 -5.53 11.54
N GLU A 73 0.60 -6.07 11.45
CA GLU A 73 1.56 -6.04 12.55
C GLU A 73 2.01 -4.60 12.88
N ALA A 74 2.24 -3.77 11.87
CA ALA A 74 2.58 -2.36 12.05
C ALA A 74 1.43 -1.57 12.71
N LEU A 75 0.17 -1.91 12.41
CA LEU A 75 -1.00 -1.31 13.05
C LEU A 75 -0.99 -1.51 14.58
N PHE A 76 -0.49 -2.64 15.08
CA PHE A 76 -0.36 -2.90 16.52
C PHE A 76 0.74 -2.08 17.21
N LEU A 77 1.75 -1.61 16.47
CA LEU A 77 2.83 -0.79 17.05
C LEU A 77 2.35 0.60 17.48
N PHE A 78 1.38 1.18 16.77
CA PHE A 78 0.91 2.55 17.06
C PHE A 78 0.27 2.70 18.45
N PRO A 79 -0.71 1.86 18.85
CA PRO A 79 -1.23 1.88 20.22
C PRO A 79 -0.16 1.58 21.26
N ALA A 80 0.74 0.63 20.98
CA ALA A 80 1.79 0.24 21.92
C ALA A 80 2.72 1.42 22.28
N VAL A 81 3.14 2.22 21.30
CA VAL A 81 3.95 3.44 21.53
C VAL A 81 3.19 4.47 22.37
N ARG A 82 1.89 4.65 22.13
CA ARG A 82 1.07 5.57 22.92
C ARG A 82 0.95 5.12 24.37
N ILE A 83 0.76 3.82 24.61
CA ILE A 83 0.68 3.24 25.96
C ILE A 83 2.04 3.36 26.67
N PHE A 84 3.13 3.04 25.98
CA PHE A 84 4.50 3.20 26.49
C PHE A 84 4.75 4.62 26.99
N ASN A 85 4.42 5.63 26.18
CA ASN A 85 4.60 7.03 26.57
C ASN A 85 3.81 7.42 27.82
N LYS A 86 2.58 6.94 27.98
CA LYS A 86 1.78 7.21 29.19
C LYS A 86 2.35 6.52 30.43
N VAL A 87 2.86 5.30 30.29
CA VAL A 87 3.48 4.54 31.38
C VAL A 87 4.82 5.17 31.78
N ALA A 88 5.66 5.55 30.80
CA ALA A 88 6.93 6.23 31.04
C ALA A 88 6.77 7.61 31.70
N THR A 89 5.66 8.32 31.43
CA THR A 89 5.34 9.61 32.07
C THR A 89 4.64 9.48 33.43
N GLY A 90 4.45 8.26 33.95
CA GLY A 90 3.85 8.00 35.26
C GLY A 90 2.32 8.12 35.32
N GLN A 91 1.64 8.24 34.16
CA GLN A 91 0.18 8.35 34.10
C GLN A 91 -0.53 6.99 34.33
N HIS A 92 0.20 5.88 34.23
CA HIS A 92 -0.29 4.53 34.51
C HIS A 92 0.69 3.79 35.44
N PRO A 93 0.49 3.84 36.77
CA PRO A 93 1.42 3.26 37.74
C PRO A 93 1.37 1.73 37.85
N HIS A 94 0.39 1.07 37.22
CA HIS A 94 0.18 -0.37 37.35
C HIS A 94 1.07 -1.24 36.45
N ILE A 95 1.77 -0.65 35.48
CA ILE A 95 2.56 -1.39 34.49
C ILE A 95 3.97 -0.78 34.45
N SER A 96 5.02 -1.59 34.48
CA SER A 96 6.39 -1.09 34.35
C SER A 96 6.73 -0.79 32.89
N PRO A 97 7.40 0.36 32.57
CA PRO A 97 7.87 0.66 31.22
C PRO A 97 8.77 -0.44 30.63
N THR A 98 9.51 -1.15 31.47
CA THR A 98 10.40 -2.25 31.06
C THR A 98 9.65 -3.43 30.47
N VAL A 99 8.45 -3.74 30.97
CA VAL A 99 7.63 -4.85 30.49
C VAL A 99 7.15 -4.55 29.07
N ILE A 100 6.65 -3.35 28.82
CA ILE A 100 6.17 -2.90 27.50
C ILE A 100 7.33 -2.89 26.50
N PHE A 101 8.52 -2.45 26.93
CA PHE A 101 9.71 -2.47 26.08
C PHE A 101 10.12 -3.89 25.67
N ILE A 102 10.11 -4.85 26.61
CA ILE A 102 10.40 -6.25 26.32
C ILE A 102 9.34 -6.84 25.37
N GLU A 103 8.06 -6.55 25.60
CA GLU A 103 6.97 -7.04 24.76
C GLU A 103 7.07 -6.49 23.32
N LEU A 104 7.33 -5.20 23.15
CA LEU A 104 7.61 -4.58 21.84
C LEU A 104 8.83 -5.23 21.15
N GLY A 105 9.90 -5.49 21.90
CA GLY A 105 11.09 -6.16 21.39
C GLY A 105 10.81 -7.59 20.93
N LEU A 106 10.04 -8.35 21.71
CA LEU A 106 9.60 -9.70 21.34
C LEU A 106 8.69 -9.68 20.11
N PHE A 107 7.74 -8.75 20.07
CA PHE A 107 6.84 -8.58 18.92
C PHE A 107 7.65 -8.33 17.64
N ILE A 108 8.55 -7.34 17.64
CA ILE A 108 9.42 -7.05 16.49
C ILE A 108 10.29 -8.25 16.13
N THR A 109 10.80 -9.00 17.11
CA THR A 109 11.60 -10.19 16.85
C THR A 109 10.80 -11.25 16.08
N VAL A 110 9.54 -11.49 16.45
CA VAL A 110 8.66 -12.43 15.73
C VAL A 110 8.46 -11.99 14.28
N VAL A 111 8.19 -10.70 14.05
CA VAL A 111 8.05 -10.09 12.71
C VAL A 111 9.31 -10.34 11.87
N VAL A 112 10.48 -10.00 12.41
CA VAL A 112 11.77 -10.17 11.71
C VAL A 112 12.07 -11.65 11.44
N CYS A 113 11.76 -12.55 12.36
CA CYS A 113 11.92 -13.98 12.16
C CYS A 113 10.99 -14.51 11.04
N GLY A 114 9.75 -14.03 10.97
CA GLY A 114 8.81 -14.35 9.89
C GLY A 114 9.35 -13.89 8.53
N LEU A 115 9.87 -12.66 8.46
CA LEU A 115 10.50 -12.13 7.25
C LEU A 115 11.72 -12.96 6.83
N ALA A 116 12.61 -13.26 7.78
CA ALA A 116 13.81 -14.05 7.53
C ALA A 116 13.46 -15.46 7.02
N TYR A 117 12.41 -16.08 7.57
CA TYR A 117 11.91 -17.36 7.09
C TYR A 117 11.37 -17.27 5.65
N ALA A 118 10.53 -16.27 5.37
CA ALA A 118 9.98 -16.04 4.03
C ALA A 118 11.11 -15.82 2.98
N TRP A 119 12.14 -15.06 3.36
CA TRP A 119 13.33 -14.87 2.52
C TRP A 119 14.04 -16.19 2.27
N ARG A 120 14.36 -16.96 3.31
CA ARG A 120 15.05 -18.25 3.16
C ARG A 120 14.27 -19.25 2.30
N LYS A 121 12.93 -19.16 2.27
CA LYS A 121 12.07 -19.99 1.42
C LYS A 121 11.95 -19.49 -0.02
N GLY A 122 12.59 -18.38 -0.37
CA GLY A 122 12.54 -17.81 -1.71
C GLY A 122 11.21 -17.15 -2.04
N ALA A 123 10.34 -16.90 -1.06
CA ALA A 123 9.06 -16.21 -1.29
C ALA A 123 9.25 -14.75 -1.75
N LEU A 124 10.44 -14.19 -1.52
CA LEU A 124 10.88 -12.86 -1.92
C LEU A 124 11.79 -12.87 -3.15
N GLN A 125 12.09 -14.04 -3.73
CA GLN A 125 12.93 -14.14 -4.92
C GLN A 125 12.08 -13.91 -6.17
N TRP A 126 12.58 -13.03 -7.03
CA TRP A 126 11.95 -12.68 -8.30
C TRP A 126 12.82 -13.19 -9.44
N GLU A 127 12.19 -13.85 -10.41
CA GLU A 127 12.72 -14.07 -11.77
C GLU A 127 12.00 -13.16 -12.75
#